data_AF-A0A2V2GH81-F1
#
_entry.id   AF-A0A2V2GH81-F1
#
_cell.length_a   1.000
_cell.length_b   1.000
_cell.length_c   1.000
_cell.angle_alpha   90.00
_cell.angle_beta   90.00
_cell.angle_gamma   90.00
#
_symmetry.space_group_name_H-M   'P 1'
#
loop_
_entity.id
_entity.type
_entity.pdbx_description
1 polymer ?
#
loop_
_entity_poly.entity_id
_entity_poly.type
_entity_poly.pdbx_seq_one_letter_code
_entity_poly.pdbx_strand_id
1 'polypeptide(L)'
;MTVQMEHVSQLVLASSALYGAAVGASLGAVYDLFRALRIAAGLTLRRCFSYRGRTLPTWGRRLSAALLFISDVLFSLIASAALSVTVFHLLSGHIRWFILLGTGLGFLLYRRTVGRLTARIMPRIIRAVGRFVLAAARLTLLPLLRLLRLLFRLLSCPPAALLRRLDSRRERRFAMRAARSALGAAQYSERTGSAEESGRERQRS
;
A
#
# COMPACT_ATOMS: atom_id res chain seq x y z
N MET A 1 57.79 40.46 4.97
CA MET A 1 56.52 40.70 4.24
C MET A 1 56.06 39.53 3.38
N THR A 2 56.97 38.68 2.87
CA THR A 2 56.62 37.49 2.06
C THR A 2 55.86 36.41 2.82
N VAL A 3 56.24 36.11 4.07
CA VAL A 3 55.58 35.07 4.89
C VAL A 3 54.12 35.42 5.22
N GLN A 4 53.81 36.70 5.47
CA GLN A 4 52.43 37.14 5.71
C GLN A 4 51.55 37.01 4.45
N MET A 5 52.12 37.23 3.26
CA MET A 5 51.40 37.11 1.98
C MET A 5 51.12 35.65 1.60
N GLU A 6 52.02 34.72 1.93
CA GLU A 6 51.82 33.29 1.70
C GLU A 6 50.70 32.71 2.58
N HIS A 7 50.64 33.07 3.86
CA HIS A 7 49.59 32.62 4.77
C HIS A 7 48.19 33.11 4.36
N VAL A 8 48.07 34.34 3.87
CA VAL A 8 46.79 34.89 3.38
C VAL A 8 46.31 34.13 2.13
N SER A 9 47.22 33.83 1.20
CA SER A 9 46.90 33.02 0.02
C SER A 9 46.47 31.59 0.37
N GLN A 10 47.15 30.95 1.34
CA GLN A 10 46.80 29.61 1.80
C GLN A 10 45.44 29.57 2.50
N LEU A 11 45.11 30.59 3.30
CA LEU A 11 43.82 30.71 3.98
C LEU A 11 42.65 30.88 3.00
N VAL A 12 42.82 31.69 1.95
CA VAL A 12 41.81 31.87 0.89
C VAL A 12 41.63 30.58 0.08
N LEU A 13 42.70 29.82 -0.13
CA LEU A 13 42.63 28.52 -0.79
C LEU A 13 41.85 27.51 0.08
N ALA A 14 42.15 27.46 1.38
CA ALA A 14 41.51 26.54 2.31
C ALA A 14 40.03 26.85 2.50
N SER A 15 39.66 28.14 2.65
CA SER A 15 38.27 28.55 2.83
C SER A 15 37.43 28.22 1.60
N SER A 16 37.91 28.50 0.39
CA SER A 16 37.21 28.16 -0.85
C SER A 16 37.03 26.64 -1.04
N ALA A 17 38.04 25.85 -0.70
CA ALA A 17 37.94 24.39 -0.72
C ALA A 17 36.92 23.85 0.31
N LEU A 18 36.86 24.43 1.51
CA LEU A 18 35.88 24.08 2.54
C LEU A 18 34.44 24.42 2.13
N TYR A 19 34.23 25.59 1.51
CA TYR A 19 32.93 25.95 0.92
C TYR A 19 32.51 24.96 -0.18
N GLY A 20 33.45 24.60 -1.05
CA GLY A 20 33.23 23.54 -2.03
C GLY A 20 32.82 22.24 -1.34
N ALA A 21 33.53 21.81 -0.30
CA ALA A 21 33.20 20.59 0.45
C ALA A 21 31.81 20.63 1.10
N ALA A 22 31.40 21.77 1.65
CA ALA A 22 30.07 21.95 2.23
C ALA A 22 28.96 21.81 1.17
N VAL A 23 29.15 22.41 -0.01
CA VAL A 23 28.24 22.29 -1.16
C VAL A 23 28.21 20.86 -1.68
N GLY A 24 29.36 20.19 -1.71
CA GLY A 24 29.45 18.77 -2.07
C GLY A 24 28.66 17.89 -1.11
N ALA A 25 28.76 18.16 0.19
CA ALA A 25 28.02 17.43 1.21
C ALA A 25 26.51 17.68 1.10
N SER A 26 26.06 18.91 0.83
CA SER A 26 24.63 19.21 0.64
C SER A 26 24.06 18.53 -0.61
N LEU A 27 24.80 18.49 -1.72
CA LEU A 27 24.46 17.68 -2.89
C LEU A 27 24.42 16.17 -2.55
N GLY A 28 25.31 15.71 -1.67
CA GLY A 28 25.28 14.36 -1.12
C GLY A 28 23.98 14.04 -0.39
N ALA A 29 23.47 14.99 0.40
CA ALA A 29 22.20 14.85 1.10
C ALA A 29 21.00 14.80 0.14
N VAL A 30 21.00 15.68 -0.87
CA VAL A 30 19.97 15.66 -1.92
C VAL A 30 19.99 14.33 -2.69
N TYR A 31 21.17 13.83 -3.04
CA TYR A 31 21.32 12.52 -3.68
C TYR A 31 20.74 11.39 -2.82
N ASP A 32 20.97 11.43 -1.51
CA ASP A 32 20.46 10.41 -0.59
C ASP A 32 18.93 10.46 -0.46
N LEU A 33 18.30 11.64 -0.57
CA LEU A 33 16.84 11.78 -0.66
C LEU A 33 16.27 11.12 -1.91
N PHE A 34 16.86 11.37 -3.09
CA PHE A 34 16.45 10.72 -4.33
C PHE A 34 16.66 9.21 -4.27
N ARG A 35 17.77 8.76 -3.67
CA ARG A 35 18.03 7.35 -3.43
C ARG A 35 16.99 6.72 -2.49
N ALA A 36 16.62 7.39 -1.42
CA ALA A 36 15.59 6.96 -0.49
C ALA A 36 14.22 6.82 -1.19
N LEU A 37 13.84 7.85 -1.97
CA LEU A 37 12.62 7.86 -2.77
C LEU A 37 12.58 6.71 -3.77
N ARG A 38 13.71 6.43 -4.43
CA ARG A 38 13.88 5.31 -5.38
C ARG A 38 13.70 3.95 -4.70
N ILE A 39 14.35 3.73 -3.55
CA ILE A 39 14.22 2.48 -2.79
C ILE A 39 12.77 2.34 -2.28
N ALA A 40 12.15 3.43 -1.84
CA ALA A 40 10.76 3.46 -1.38
C ALA A 40 9.79 3.12 -2.51
N ALA A 41 9.92 3.75 -3.68
CA ALA A 41 9.11 3.47 -4.86
C ALA A 41 9.26 2.02 -5.32
N GLY A 42 10.49 1.49 -5.39
CA GLY A 42 10.76 0.11 -5.78
C GLY A 42 10.17 -0.93 -4.81
N LEU A 43 10.25 -0.68 -3.50
CA LEU A 43 9.64 -1.54 -2.47
C LEU A 43 8.12 -1.45 -2.45
N THR A 44 7.55 -0.27 -2.64
CA THR A 44 6.10 -0.07 -2.75
C THR A 44 5.55 -0.80 -3.96
N LEU A 45 6.20 -0.67 -5.13
CA LEU A 45 5.86 -1.44 -6.33
C LEU A 45 5.96 -2.94 -6.08
N ARG A 46 7.07 -3.40 -5.49
CA ARG A 46 7.26 -4.82 -5.14
C ARG A 46 6.16 -5.32 -4.20
N ARG A 47 5.75 -4.55 -3.20
CA ARG A 47 4.72 -4.97 -2.23
C ARG A 47 3.32 -5.03 -2.83
N CYS A 48 2.94 -4.03 -3.63
CA CYS A 48 1.67 -4.06 -4.37
C CYS A 48 1.58 -5.30 -5.26
N PHE A 49 2.68 -5.66 -5.92
CA PHE A 49 2.70 -6.83 -6.79
C PHE A 49 2.89 -8.16 -6.06
N SER A 50 3.68 -8.19 -4.97
CA SER A 50 3.99 -9.41 -4.23
C SER A 50 2.78 -10.00 -3.51
N TYR A 51 1.71 -9.23 -3.28
CA TYR A 51 0.44 -9.79 -2.76
C TYR A 51 -0.25 -10.76 -3.75
N ARG A 52 0.13 -10.77 -5.03
CA ARG A 52 -0.52 -11.62 -6.07
C ARG A 52 0.30 -12.86 -6.47
N GLY A 53 1.46 -13.13 -5.86
CA GLY A 53 2.25 -14.36 -6.09
C GLY A 53 2.76 -14.60 -7.51
N ARG A 54 2.68 -13.61 -8.42
CA ARG A 54 3.18 -13.72 -9.80
C ARG A 54 4.46 -12.91 -9.99
N THR A 55 5.33 -13.43 -10.85
CA THR A 55 6.55 -12.78 -11.36
C THR A 55 6.26 -11.33 -11.79
N LEU A 56 7.17 -10.40 -11.46
CA LEU A 56 6.97 -8.96 -11.76
C LEU A 56 6.69 -8.76 -13.26
N PRO A 57 5.61 -8.07 -13.65
CA PRO A 57 5.32 -7.78 -15.05
C PRO A 57 6.39 -6.86 -15.65
N THR A 58 6.56 -6.95 -16.97
CA THR A 58 7.50 -6.16 -17.77
C THR A 58 7.34 -4.65 -17.54
N TRP A 59 6.11 -4.15 -17.38
CA TRP A 59 5.80 -2.75 -17.11
C TRP A 59 6.35 -2.24 -15.76
N GLY A 60 6.36 -3.07 -14.71
CA GLY A 60 6.91 -2.67 -13.40
C GLY A 60 8.43 -2.44 -13.45
N ARG A 61 9.14 -3.21 -14.29
CA ARG A 61 10.56 -2.97 -14.58
C ARG A 61 10.77 -1.65 -15.34
N ARG A 62 9.91 -1.35 -16.31
CA ARG A 62 9.96 -0.11 -17.10
C ARG A 62 9.70 1.13 -16.24
N LEU A 63 8.71 1.10 -15.35
CA LEU A 63 8.46 2.22 -14.42
C LEU A 63 9.65 2.46 -13.49
N SER A 64 10.25 1.38 -12.97
CA SER A 64 11.45 1.48 -12.14
C SER A 64 12.60 2.12 -12.92
N ALA A 65 12.81 1.72 -14.17
CA ALA A 65 13.82 2.31 -15.04
C ALA A 65 13.53 3.79 -15.37
N ALA A 66 12.27 4.16 -15.63
CA ALA A 66 11.88 5.54 -15.86
C ALA A 66 12.13 6.40 -14.61
N LEU A 67 11.84 5.90 -13.41
CA LEU A 67 12.12 6.60 -12.16
C LEU A 67 13.64 6.79 -11.94
N LEU A 68 14.46 5.79 -12.28
CA LEU A 68 15.93 5.92 -12.27
C LEU A 68 16.36 7.07 -13.18
N PHE A 69 15.87 7.05 -14.43
CA PHE A 69 16.20 8.05 -15.44
C PHE A 69 15.80 9.46 -15.02
N ILE A 70 14.54 9.66 -14.58
CA ILE A 70 14.04 10.95 -14.13
C ILE A 70 14.84 11.45 -12.91
N SER A 71 15.17 10.56 -11.97
CA SER A 71 15.96 10.93 -10.80
C SER A 71 17.38 11.36 -11.18
N ASP A 72 18.01 10.67 -12.14
CA ASP A 72 19.37 11.00 -12.58
C ASP A 72 19.40 12.33 -13.35
N VAL A 73 18.36 12.62 -14.15
CA VAL A 73 18.19 13.92 -14.84
C VAL A 73 17.93 15.06 -13.84
N LEU A 74 17.03 14.87 -12.87
CA LEU A 74 16.77 15.88 -11.84
C LEU A 74 18.01 16.15 -11.00
N PHE A 75 18.76 15.10 -10.64
CA PHE A 75 19.98 15.25 -9.88
C PHE A 75 21.06 16.00 -10.67
N SER A 76 21.25 15.70 -11.96
CA SER A 76 22.23 16.42 -12.78
C SER A 76 21.87 17.90 -12.93
N LEU A 77 20.58 18.24 -13.08
CA LEU A 77 20.10 19.62 -13.11
C LEU A 77 20.37 20.34 -11.79
N ILE A 78 20.07 19.72 -10.65
CA ILE A 78 20.32 20.32 -9.33
C ILE A 78 21.82 20.48 -9.08
N ALA A 79 22.63 19.49 -9.42
CA ALA A 79 24.08 19.54 -9.26
C ALA A 79 24.70 20.63 -10.14
N SER A 80 24.28 20.74 -11.40
CA SER A 80 24.71 21.79 -12.31
C SER A 80 24.30 23.18 -11.81
N ALA A 81 23.04 23.35 -11.38
CA ALA A 81 22.55 24.61 -10.82
C ALA A 81 23.32 25.01 -9.56
N ALA A 82 23.51 24.09 -8.62
CA ALA A 82 24.26 24.35 -7.39
C ALA A 82 25.70 24.75 -7.68
N LEU A 83 26.39 24.01 -8.57
CA LEU A 83 27.75 24.34 -9.00
C LEU A 83 27.81 25.70 -9.68
N SER A 84 26.90 25.99 -10.61
CA SER A 84 26.81 27.26 -11.32
C SER A 84 26.65 28.44 -10.34
N VAL A 85 25.69 28.34 -9.41
CA VAL A 85 25.45 29.37 -8.38
C VAL A 85 26.70 29.57 -7.53
N THR A 86 27.37 28.49 -7.10
CA THR A 86 28.61 28.63 -6.31
C THR A 86 29.76 29.24 -7.08
N VAL A 87 29.97 28.88 -8.35
CA VAL A 87 31.02 29.48 -9.17
C VAL A 87 30.73 30.95 -9.45
N PHE A 88 29.46 31.31 -9.69
CA PHE A 88 29.05 32.68 -9.97
C PHE A 88 29.16 33.57 -8.73
N HIS A 89 28.66 33.13 -7.57
CA HIS A 89 28.68 33.93 -6.34
C HIS A 89 30.05 34.02 -5.68
N LEU A 90 30.86 32.95 -5.69
CA LEU A 90 32.10 32.89 -4.91
C LEU A 90 33.35 33.27 -5.70
N LEU A 91 33.27 33.30 -7.04
CA LEU A 91 34.45 33.49 -7.91
C LEU A 91 34.25 34.51 -9.01
N SER A 92 33.13 35.25 -9.00
CA SER A 92 32.79 36.21 -10.05
C SER A 92 32.85 35.59 -11.45
N GLY A 93 32.60 34.27 -11.56
CA GLY A 93 32.63 33.51 -12.81
C GLY A 93 33.97 32.81 -13.15
N HIS A 94 35.05 33.01 -12.38
CA HIS A 94 36.31 32.31 -12.63
C HIS A 94 36.31 30.89 -12.05
N ILE A 95 36.52 29.87 -12.88
CA ILE A 95 36.52 28.48 -12.42
C ILE A 95 37.87 28.16 -11.74
N ARG A 96 37.90 28.08 -10.40
CA ARG A 96 39.03 27.54 -9.64
C ARG A 96 38.83 26.05 -9.40
N TRP A 97 39.80 25.25 -9.84
CA TRP A 97 39.77 23.79 -9.73
C TRP A 97 39.64 23.28 -8.29
N PHE A 98 40.14 24.03 -7.31
CA PHE A 98 40.08 23.69 -5.87
C PHE A 98 38.65 23.58 -5.34
N ILE A 99 37.71 24.38 -5.86
CA ILE A 99 36.31 24.33 -5.42
C ILE A 99 35.61 23.12 -6.00
N LEU A 100 35.94 22.78 -7.25
CA LEU A 100 35.46 21.57 -7.92
C LEU A 100 35.97 20.30 -7.21
N LEU A 101 37.24 20.30 -6.82
CA LEU A 101 37.83 19.25 -5.99
C LEU A 101 37.18 19.19 -4.61
N GLY A 102 36.96 20.34 -3.96
CA GLY A 102 36.27 20.44 -2.68
C GLY A 102 34.87 19.84 -2.75
N THR A 103 34.07 20.24 -3.74
CA THR A 103 32.71 19.70 -3.98
C THR A 103 32.71 18.19 -4.23
N GLY A 104 33.60 17.70 -5.09
CA GLY A 104 33.74 16.27 -5.33
C GLY A 104 34.12 15.50 -4.05
N LEU A 105 35.08 16.03 -3.29
CA LEU A 105 35.57 15.41 -2.07
C LEU A 105 34.53 15.42 -0.96
N GLY A 106 33.83 16.55 -0.76
CA GLY A 106 32.74 16.69 0.21
C GLY A 106 31.56 15.76 -0.09
N PHE A 107 31.18 15.65 -1.37
CA PHE A 107 30.17 14.69 -1.82
C PHE A 107 30.61 13.24 -1.52
N LEU A 108 31.86 12.90 -1.81
CA LEU A 108 32.40 11.57 -1.57
C LEU A 108 32.48 11.23 -0.08
N LEU A 109 32.94 12.16 0.76
CA LEU A 109 32.98 12.04 2.22
C LEU A 109 31.58 11.82 2.79
N TYR A 110 30.59 12.61 2.35
CA TYR A 110 29.20 12.43 2.74
C TYR A 110 28.67 11.05 2.33
N ARG A 111 28.89 10.65 1.06
CA ARG A 111 28.44 9.37 0.54
C ARG A 111 29.09 8.19 1.26
N ARG A 112 30.34 8.33 1.69
CA ARG A 112 31.06 7.32 2.45
C ARG A 112 30.64 7.28 3.93
N THR A 113 30.20 8.38 4.51
CA THR A 113 29.74 8.42 5.91
C THR A 113 28.25 8.14 5.99
N VAL A 114 27.42 9.14 5.69
CA VAL A 114 25.96 9.08 5.75
C VAL A 114 25.39 8.11 4.73
N GLY A 115 25.95 8.06 3.51
CA GLY A 115 25.45 7.15 2.47
C GLY A 115 25.54 5.65 2.84
N ARG A 116 26.50 5.26 3.68
CA ARG A 116 26.57 3.89 4.25
C ARG A 116 25.54 3.67 5.35
N LEU A 117 25.29 4.69 6.19
CA LEU A 117 24.29 4.63 7.24
C LEU A 117 22.88 4.50 6.64
N THR A 118 22.55 5.36 5.67
CA THR A 118 21.27 5.32 4.97
C THR A 118 21.08 3.99 4.25
N ALA A 119 22.12 3.44 3.61
CA ALA A 119 22.03 2.12 2.97
C ALA A 119 21.58 1.00 3.92
N ARG A 120 21.97 1.07 5.20
CA ARG A 120 21.59 0.09 6.23
C ARG A 120 20.21 0.35 6.82
N ILE A 121 19.86 1.62 7.05
CA ILE A 121 18.62 2.00 7.76
C ILE A 121 17.41 2.04 6.83
N MET A 122 17.58 2.56 5.62
CA MET A 122 16.51 2.79 4.65
C MET A 122 15.64 1.53 4.35
N PRO A 123 16.20 0.32 4.14
CA PRO A 123 15.37 -0.87 3.94
C PRO A 123 14.59 -1.29 5.21
N ARG A 124 14.98 -0.86 6.41
CA ARG A 124 14.20 -1.11 7.64
C ARG A 124 13.02 -0.15 7.72
N ILE A 125 13.25 1.14 7.52
CA ILE A 125 12.22 2.19 7.55
C ILE A 125 11.15 1.90 6.50
N ILE A 126 11.54 1.64 5.26
CA ILE A 126 10.57 1.41 4.18
C ILE A 126 9.76 0.13 4.43
N ARG A 127 10.39 -0.90 5.00
CA ARG A 127 9.65 -2.10 5.42
C ARG A 127 8.62 -1.79 6.50
N ALA A 128 8.93 -0.94 7.47
CA ALA A 128 7.99 -0.51 8.50
C ALA A 128 6.85 0.32 7.90
N VAL A 129 7.17 1.37 7.14
CA VAL A 129 6.18 2.28 6.51
C VAL A 129 5.21 1.51 5.61
N GLY A 130 5.71 0.66 4.70
CA GLY A 130 4.80 -0.06 3.83
C GLY A 130 4.00 -1.18 4.53
N ARG A 131 4.42 -1.65 5.73
CA ARG A 131 3.54 -2.50 6.55
C ARG A 131 2.40 -1.67 7.10
N PHE A 132 2.70 -0.45 7.52
CA PHE A 132 1.71 0.50 8.02
C PHE A 132 0.68 0.86 6.94
N VAL A 133 1.13 1.23 5.74
CA VAL A 133 0.25 1.55 4.61
C VAL A 133 -0.58 0.33 4.20
N LEU A 134 0.01 -0.87 4.15
CA LEU A 134 -0.74 -2.07 3.80
C LEU A 134 -1.73 -2.47 4.90
N ALA A 135 -1.37 -2.28 6.17
CA ALA A 135 -2.28 -2.50 7.30
C ALA A 135 -3.46 -1.52 7.25
N ALA A 136 -3.19 -0.25 6.99
CA ALA A 136 -4.20 0.78 6.81
C ALA A 136 -5.11 0.47 5.60
N ALA A 137 -4.53 0.12 4.45
CA ALA A 137 -5.27 -0.27 3.26
C ALA A 137 -6.09 -1.55 3.49
N ARG A 138 -5.57 -2.54 4.23
CA ARG A 138 -6.36 -3.72 4.63
C ARG A 138 -7.51 -3.33 5.54
N LEU A 139 -7.28 -2.44 6.51
CA LEU A 139 -8.32 -1.96 7.42
C LEU A 139 -9.45 -1.23 6.67
N THR A 140 -9.16 -0.51 5.59
CA THR A 140 -10.16 0.22 4.81
C THR A 140 -10.79 -0.60 3.68
N LEU A 141 -10.01 -1.35 2.90
CA LEU A 141 -10.50 -2.11 1.74
C LEU A 141 -11.17 -3.44 2.11
N LEU A 142 -10.78 -4.14 3.18
CA LEU A 142 -11.46 -5.38 3.60
C LEU A 142 -12.93 -5.16 4.01
N PRO A 143 -13.29 -4.18 4.85
CA PRO A 143 -14.69 -3.97 5.17
C PRO A 143 -15.46 -3.51 3.93
N LEU A 144 -14.87 -2.65 3.10
CA LEU A 144 -15.52 -2.17 1.87
C LEU A 144 -15.78 -3.29 0.85
N LEU A 145 -14.82 -4.18 0.62
CA LEU A 145 -14.99 -5.33 -0.28
C LEU A 145 -15.92 -6.39 0.31
N ARG A 146 -15.93 -6.60 1.64
CA ARG A 146 -16.93 -7.46 2.29
C ARG A 146 -18.33 -6.89 2.11
N LEU A 147 -18.50 -5.58 2.29
CA LEU A 147 -19.78 -4.88 2.13
C LEU A 147 -20.24 -4.95 0.67
N LEU A 148 -19.34 -4.69 -0.27
CA LEU A 148 -19.63 -4.79 -1.71
C LEU A 148 -19.94 -6.23 -2.13
N ARG A 149 -19.24 -7.23 -1.59
CA ARG A 149 -19.53 -8.65 -1.86
C ARG A 149 -20.85 -9.09 -1.23
N LEU A 150 -21.23 -8.55 -0.07
CA LEU A 150 -22.55 -8.75 0.53
C LEU A 150 -23.64 -8.11 -0.32
N LEU A 151 -23.44 -6.88 -0.78
CA LEU A 151 -24.34 -6.17 -1.68
C LEU A 151 -24.52 -6.96 -2.99
N PHE A 152 -23.42 -7.40 -3.61
CA PHE A 152 -23.48 -8.27 -4.79
C PHE A 152 -24.14 -9.60 -4.49
N ARG A 153 -23.89 -10.26 -3.35
CA ARG A 153 -24.64 -11.48 -2.99
C ARG A 153 -26.13 -11.23 -2.83
N LEU A 154 -26.51 -10.07 -2.29
CA LEU A 154 -27.91 -9.69 -2.12
C LEU A 154 -28.56 -9.37 -3.47
N LEU A 155 -27.82 -8.72 -4.37
CA LEU A 155 -28.25 -8.34 -5.72
C LEU A 155 -28.24 -9.54 -6.70
N SER A 156 -27.30 -10.47 -6.52
CA SER A 156 -27.11 -11.69 -7.32
C SER A 156 -27.83 -12.91 -6.72
N CYS A 157 -28.44 -12.79 -5.54
CA CYS A 157 -29.49 -13.71 -5.13
C CYS A 157 -30.69 -13.35 -6.00
N PRO A 158 -31.07 -14.18 -6.99
CA PRO A 158 -32.26 -13.89 -7.76
C PRO A 158 -33.43 -13.86 -6.76
N PRO A 159 -34.26 -12.80 -6.76
CA PRO A 159 -35.43 -12.74 -5.87
C PRO A 159 -36.31 -13.98 -6.05
N ALA A 160 -36.27 -14.62 -7.22
CA ALA A 160 -36.87 -15.93 -7.50
C ALA A 160 -36.39 -17.08 -6.59
N ALA A 161 -35.10 -17.15 -6.23
CA ALA A 161 -34.60 -18.19 -5.32
C ALA A 161 -35.01 -17.93 -3.86
N LEU A 162 -35.16 -16.66 -3.47
CA LEU A 162 -35.66 -16.27 -2.15
C LEU A 162 -37.17 -16.52 -2.04
N LEU A 163 -37.94 -16.17 -3.07
CA LEU A 163 -39.38 -16.41 -3.17
C LEU A 163 -39.70 -17.91 -3.19
N ARG A 164 -38.96 -18.74 -3.94
CA ARG A 164 -39.10 -20.21 -3.91
C ARG A 164 -38.86 -20.82 -2.52
N ARG A 165 -37.94 -20.24 -1.73
CA ARG A 165 -37.69 -20.68 -0.34
C ARG A 165 -38.79 -20.25 0.63
N LEU A 166 -39.48 -19.15 0.37
CA LEU A 166 -40.63 -18.70 1.17
C LEU A 166 -41.91 -19.45 0.79
N ASP A 167 -42.08 -19.74 -0.50
CA ASP A 167 -43.25 -20.48 -1.01
C ASP A 167 -43.26 -21.92 -0.47
N SER A 168 -42.12 -22.61 -0.57
CA SER A 168 -41.95 -23.94 0.05
C SER A 168 -42.14 -23.97 1.56
N ARG A 169 -41.90 -22.85 2.29
CA ARG A 169 -42.21 -22.73 3.72
C ARG A 169 -43.71 -22.51 3.95
N ARG A 170 -44.40 -21.76 3.09
CA ARG A 170 -45.86 -21.56 3.14
C ARG A 170 -46.61 -22.84 2.80
N GLU A 171 -46.23 -23.52 1.72
CA GLU A 171 -46.82 -24.81 1.31
C GLU A 171 -46.69 -25.86 2.40
N ARG A 172 -45.52 -25.99 3.04
CA ARG A 172 -45.32 -26.93 4.16
C ARG A 172 -46.24 -26.62 5.36
N ARG A 173 -46.46 -25.34 5.68
CA ARG A 173 -47.38 -24.94 6.76
C ARG A 173 -48.83 -25.20 6.39
N PHE A 174 -49.20 -25.03 5.12
CA PHE A 174 -50.54 -25.31 4.63
C PHE A 174 -50.81 -26.83 4.64
N ALA A 175 -49.87 -27.63 4.15
CA ALA A 175 -49.94 -29.09 4.18
C ALA A 175 -50.02 -29.65 5.61
N MET A 176 -49.24 -29.10 6.56
CA MET A 176 -49.35 -29.50 7.97
C MET A 176 -50.72 -29.17 8.59
N ARG A 177 -51.34 -28.05 8.21
CA ARG A 177 -52.68 -27.68 8.69
C ARG A 177 -53.75 -28.61 8.11
N ALA A 178 -53.67 -28.92 6.82
CA ALA A 178 -54.55 -29.86 6.15
C ALA A 178 -54.43 -31.29 6.72
N ALA A 179 -53.21 -31.74 7.00
CA ALA A 179 -52.97 -33.04 7.63
C ALA A 179 -53.54 -33.09 9.07
N ARG A 180 -53.39 -32.01 9.85
CA ARG A 180 -54.00 -31.90 11.19
C ARG A 180 -55.52 -31.92 11.16
N SER A 181 -56.15 -31.23 10.21
CA SER A 181 -57.61 -31.26 10.07
C SER A 181 -58.11 -32.63 9.61
N ALA A 182 -57.37 -33.33 8.74
CA ALA A 182 -57.72 -34.67 8.29
C ALA A 182 -57.64 -35.70 9.43
N LEU A 183 -56.58 -35.64 10.24
CA LEU A 183 -56.43 -36.50 11.43
C LEU A 183 -57.54 -36.22 12.46
N GLY A 184 -57.89 -34.96 12.69
CA GLY A 184 -59.01 -34.60 13.58
C GLY A 184 -60.37 -35.11 13.07
N ALA A 185 -60.61 -35.05 11.75
CA ALA A 185 -61.83 -35.57 11.14
C ALA A 185 -61.93 -37.10 11.21
N ALA A 186 -60.82 -37.81 10.97
CA ALA A 186 -60.74 -39.26 11.11
C ALA A 186 -61.04 -39.71 12.55
N GLN A 187 -60.45 -39.01 13.52
CA GLN A 187 -60.64 -39.30 14.94
C GLN A 187 -62.07 -39.03 15.42
N TYR A 188 -62.78 -38.07 14.81
CA TYR A 188 -64.21 -37.85 15.07
C TYR A 188 -65.08 -39.00 14.53
N SER A 189 -64.79 -39.45 13.29
CA SER A 189 -65.52 -40.54 12.63
C SER A 189 -65.44 -41.86 13.41
N GLU A 190 -64.24 -42.24 13.88
CA GLU A 190 -64.07 -43.44 14.74
C GLU A 190 -64.84 -43.32 16.06
N ARG A 191 -64.89 -42.12 16.64
CA ARG A 191 -65.60 -41.88 17.90
C ARG A 191 -67.12 -41.93 17.74
N THR A 192 -67.64 -41.48 16.59
CA THR A 192 -69.07 -41.60 16.26
C THR A 192 -69.47 -43.03 15.91
N GLY A 193 -68.63 -43.77 15.16
CA GLY A 193 -68.89 -45.16 14.83
C GLY A 193 -68.91 -46.06 16.07
N SER A 194 -67.93 -45.89 16.96
CA SER A 194 -67.91 -46.61 18.25
C SER A 194 -69.07 -46.25 19.19
N ALA A 195 -69.57 -45.00 19.15
CA ALA A 195 -70.75 -44.60 19.89
C ALA A 195 -72.06 -45.20 19.33
N GLU A 196 -72.19 -45.30 18.00
CA GLU A 196 -73.34 -45.98 17.37
C GLU A 196 -73.33 -47.50 17.63
N GLU A 197 -72.15 -48.12 17.60
CA GLU A 197 -72.00 -49.56 17.84
C GLU A 197 -72.30 -49.91 19.30
N SER A 198 -71.79 -49.12 20.24
CA SER A 198 -72.09 -49.25 21.67
C SER A 198 -73.57 -48.99 22.00
N GLY A 199 -74.23 -48.08 21.28
CA GLY A 199 -75.67 -47.84 21.39
C GLY A 199 -76.52 -49.00 20.88
N ARG A 200 -76.12 -49.64 19.79
CA ARG A 200 -76.81 -50.82 19.22
C ARG A 200 -76.66 -52.07 20.10
N GLU A 201 -75.50 -52.28 20.73
CA GLU A 201 -75.31 -53.38 21.68
C GLU A 201 -76.20 -53.25 22.92
N ARG A 202 -76.38 -52.02 23.44
CA ARG A 202 -77.27 -51.77 24.58
C ARG A 202 -78.76 -51.95 24.28
N GLN A 203 -79.19 -51.84 23.03
CA GLN A 203 -80.58 -52.12 22.62
C GLN A 203 -80.85 -53.60 22.32
N ARG A 204 -79.79 -54.43 22.22
CA ARG A 204 -79.89 -55.87 21.99
C ARG A 204 -79.75 -56.72 23.26
N SER A 205 -79.42 -56.10 24.40
CA SER A 205 -79.44 -56.70 25.74
C SER A 205 -80.76 -56.37 26.45
#